data_AF-A0A930HX20-F1
#
_entry.id   AF-A0A930HX20-F1
#
_cell.length_a   1.000
_cell.length_b   1.000
_cell.length_c   1.000
_cell.angle_alpha   90.00
_cell.angle_beta   90.00
_cell.angle_gamma   90.00
#
_symmetry.space_group_name_H-M   'P 1'
#
loop_
_entity.id
_entity.type
_entity.pdbx_description
1 polymer ?
#
loop_
_entity_poly.entity_id
_entity_poly.type
_entity_poly.pdbx_seq_one_letter_code
_entity_poly.pdbx_strand_id
1 'polypeptide(L)'
;LKPHVPFVLSIYSGNNITALPARLDSMGYSTAFFHGAPNGSMGFNAFVMQAGVKEYYGKTEYANDADYDGNWGIWDEKFLQYVARQIGSLRQPFFAAEFTLSSHHPFRVPEEYQKVLPKGTIPMHQAVAYTDMALRKFFETASKQPWYDNTLFVIVADHAVPGALPQYKNSTGAFRIPIIIFDPRGELVGRDTEHLASQADLLPTILDLVGDDKPMVTFGGNPFDTTRPRFVVQDMDGIYQMIEGDYALHFDGQKVTALYNLKTDPQQLHNIKDQPGTPLPTMLLRLKAYLQDYAWRMKYNKLTELHPQR
;
A
#
# COMPACT_ATOMS: atom_id res chain seq x y z
N LEU A 1 16.60 12.96 -10.46
CA LEU A 1 15.47 12.06 -10.80
C LEU A 1 14.31 12.95 -11.20
N LYS A 2 13.59 12.68 -12.30
CA LYS A 2 12.31 13.35 -12.52
C LYS A 2 11.32 12.69 -11.53
N PRO A 3 10.86 13.38 -10.46
CA PRO A 3 10.10 12.74 -9.39
C PRO A 3 8.77 12.15 -9.84
N HIS A 4 8.26 12.60 -11.00
CA HIS A 4 6.89 12.37 -11.44
C HIS A 4 6.67 11.14 -12.33
N VAL A 5 7.71 10.32 -12.60
CA VAL A 5 7.53 9.10 -13.41
C VAL A 5 7.42 7.91 -12.46
N PRO A 6 6.29 7.18 -12.45
CA PRO A 6 6.13 5.96 -11.65
C PRO A 6 7.29 4.98 -11.91
N PHE A 7 7.75 4.29 -10.85
CA PHE A 7 8.90 3.37 -10.93
C PHE A 7 8.79 2.41 -12.13
N VAL A 8 7.63 1.76 -12.27
CA VAL A 8 7.33 0.75 -13.29
C VAL A 8 7.36 1.31 -14.72
N LEU A 9 7.17 2.62 -14.89
CA LEU A 9 7.23 3.31 -16.19
C LEU A 9 8.56 4.05 -16.41
N SER A 10 9.45 4.03 -15.42
CA SER A 10 10.72 4.76 -15.47
C SER A 10 11.83 3.92 -16.08
N ILE A 11 12.93 4.57 -16.46
CA ILE A 11 14.17 3.88 -16.88
C ILE A 11 14.79 2.99 -15.79
N TYR A 12 14.32 3.10 -14.55
CA TYR A 12 14.79 2.31 -13.41
C TYR A 12 13.95 1.07 -13.14
N SER A 13 12.90 0.81 -13.94
CA SER A 13 12.03 -0.37 -13.78
C SER A 13 12.81 -1.69 -13.86
N GLY A 14 13.95 -1.71 -14.58
CA GLY A 14 14.87 -2.84 -14.65
C GLY A 14 15.82 -3.02 -13.45
N ASN A 15 15.74 -2.16 -12.42
CA ASN A 15 16.56 -2.32 -11.23
C ASN A 15 16.19 -3.60 -10.46
N ASN A 16 17.19 -4.17 -9.79
CA ASN A 16 16.97 -5.21 -8.79
C ASN A 16 16.37 -4.56 -7.55
N ILE A 17 15.23 -5.05 -7.10
CA ILE A 17 14.54 -4.58 -5.90
C ILE A 17 14.39 -5.70 -4.88
N THR A 18 14.42 -5.35 -3.59
CA THR A 18 13.96 -6.28 -2.55
C THR A 18 12.44 -6.32 -2.58
N ALA A 19 11.87 -7.34 -3.21
CA ALA A 19 10.43 -7.53 -3.31
C ALA A 19 9.96 -8.62 -2.34
N LEU A 20 8.83 -8.36 -1.66
CA LEU A 20 8.21 -9.29 -0.73
C LEU A 20 7.96 -10.69 -1.35
N PRO A 21 7.35 -10.84 -2.55
CA PRO A 21 7.14 -12.16 -3.14
C PRO A 21 8.46 -12.90 -3.42
N ALA A 22 9.45 -12.26 -4.05
CA ALA A 22 10.77 -12.90 -4.27
C ALA A 22 11.41 -13.35 -2.95
N ARG A 23 11.28 -12.55 -1.88
CA ARG A 23 11.84 -12.88 -0.57
C ARG A 23 11.15 -14.11 0.04
N LEU A 24 9.82 -14.14 0.01
CA LEU A 24 9.03 -15.27 0.52
C LEU A 24 9.22 -16.54 -0.32
N ASP A 25 9.35 -16.42 -1.65
CA ASP A 25 9.70 -17.54 -2.55
C ASP A 25 11.04 -18.19 -2.13
N SER A 26 12.04 -17.37 -1.77
CA SER A 26 13.33 -17.88 -1.27
C SER A 26 13.23 -18.63 0.07
N MET A 27 12.13 -18.43 0.81
CA MET A 27 11.80 -19.13 2.05
C MET A 27 10.89 -20.35 1.81
N GLY A 28 10.62 -20.69 0.55
CA GLY A 28 9.83 -21.84 0.16
C GLY A 28 8.34 -21.56 -0.02
N TYR A 29 7.89 -20.30 -0.01
CA TYR A 29 6.50 -19.95 -0.26
C TYR A 29 6.14 -20.10 -1.75
N SER A 30 4.90 -20.48 -2.07
CA SER A 30 4.35 -20.16 -3.40
C SER A 30 3.91 -18.70 -3.44
N THR A 31 3.98 -18.04 -4.60
CA THR A 31 3.64 -16.62 -4.73
C THR A 31 2.64 -16.39 -5.86
N ALA A 32 1.50 -15.80 -5.52
CA ALA A 32 0.41 -15.54 -6.44
C ALA A 32 -0.04 -14.07 -6.41
N PHE A 33 -0.44 -13.55 -7.56
CA PHE A 33 -1.06 -12.23 -7.68
C PHE A 33 -2.41 -12.35 -8.39
N PHE A 34 -3.43 -11.75 -7.80
CA PHE A 34 -4.81 -11.78 -8.25
C PHE A 34 -5.26 -10.39 -8.65
N HIS A 35 -5.74 -10.23 -9.88
CA HIS A 35 -6.19 -8.95 -10.40
C HIS A 35 -7.27 -9.14 -11.47
N GLY A 36 -8.53 -8.88 -11.12
CA GLY A 36 -9.71 -9.21 -11.92
C GLY A 36 -9.83 -8.47 -13.27
N ALA A 37 -8.85 -7.66 -13.64
CA ALA A 37 -8.78 -6.96 -14.92
C ALA A 37 -8.23 -7.89 -16.02
N PRO A 38 -8.33 -7.48 -17.31
CA PRO A 38 -7.58 -8.14 -18.38
C PRO A 38 -6.09 -8.27 -18.05
N ASN A 39 -5.49 -9.43 -18.32
CA ASN A 39 -4.09 -9.67 -18.00
C ASN A 39 -3.20 -8.63 -18.71
N GLY A 40 -2.27 -8.03 -17.97
CA GLY A 40 -1.41 -6.94 -18.46
C GLY A 40 -1.93 -5.53 -18.20
N SER A 41 -3.18 -5.37 -17.75
CA SER A 41 -3.70 -4.07 -17.30
C SER A 41 -2.80 -3.43 -16.25
N MET A 42 -2.60 -2.11 -16.38
CA MET A 42 -1.73 -1.29 -15.53
C MET A 42 -0.25 -1.72 -15.49
N GLY A 43 0.18 -2.65 -16.35
CA GLY A 43 1.54 -3.20 -16.33
C GLY A 43 1.83 -4.15 -15.17
N PHE A 44 0.83 -4.50 -14.35
CA PHE A 44 1.05 -5.33 -13.15
C PHE A 44 1.63 -6.69 -13.49
N ASN A 45 1.12 -7.37 -14.52
CA ASN A 45 1.59 -8.71 -14.88
C ASN A 45 3.11 -8.76 -15.07
N ALA A 46 3.68 -7.86 -15.87
CA ALA A 46 5.13 -7.82 -16.09
C ALA A 46 5.90 -7.48 -14.80
N PHE A 47 5.42 -6.49 -14.05
CA PHE A 47 6.10 -6.02 -12.84
C PHE A 47 6.07 -7.06 -11.71
N VAL A 48 4.93 -7.67 -11.41
CA VAL A 48 4.82 -8.63 -10.30
C VAL A 48 5.62 -9.90 -10.58
N MET A 49 5.68 -10.33 -11.85
CA MET A 49 6.54 -11.45 -12.27
C MET A 49 8.02 -11.10 -12.08
N GLN A 50 8.44 -9.88 -12.45
CA GLN A 50 9.79 -9.39 -12.16
C GLN A 50 10.07 -9.30 -10.65
N ALA A 51 9.06 -8.94 -9.85
CA ALA A 51 9.13 -8.88 -8.40
C ALA A 51 9.13 -10.26 -7.71
N GLY A 52 8.98 -11.36 -8.46
CA GLY A 52 9.10 -12.73 -7.95
C GLY A 52 7.77 -13.46 -7.71
N VAL A 53 6.65 -12.93 -8.19
CA VAL A 53 5.39 -13.70 -8.27
C VAL A 53 5.55 -14.83 -9.30
N LYS A 54 5.07 -16.04 -8.99
CA LYS A 54 5.13 -17.21 -9.90
C LYS A 54 3.83 -17.45 -10.63
N GLU A 55 2.70 -17.09 -10.01
CA GLU A 55 1.36 -17.36 -10.54
C GLU A 55 0.57 -16.04 -10.64
N TYR A 56 0.00 -15.77 -11.80
CA TYR A 56 -0.85 -14.60 -12.03
C TYR A 56 -2.25 -15.07 -12.40
N TYR A 57 -3.25 -14.56 -11.70
CA TYR A 57 -4.66 -14.87 -11.92
C TYR A 57 -5.39 -13.57 -12.23
N GLY A 58 -5.76 -13.39 -13.49
CA GLY A 58 -6.61 -12.29 -13.92
C GLY A 58 -7.89 -12.74 -14.58
N LYS A 59 -8.48 -11.85 -15.40
CA LYS A 59 -9.73 -12.15 -16.10
C LYS A 59 -9.62 -13.39 -16.99
N THR A 60 -8.44 -13.66 -17.58
CA THR A 60 -8.21 -14.85 -18.41
C THR A 60 -8.38 -16.14 -17.59
N GLU A 61 -7.79 -16.21 -16.41
CA GLU A 61 -7.85 -17.38 -15.53
C GLU A 61 -9.19 -17.49 -14.79
N TYR A 62 -9.89 -16.38 -14.60
CA TYR A 62 -11.27 -16.35 -14.10
C TYR A 62 -12.27 -16.98 -15.09
N ALA A 63 -12.06 -16.76 -16.38
CA ALA A 63 -12.77 -17.40 -17.50
C ALA A 63 -14.32 -17.29 -17.46
N ASN A 64 -14.87 -16.23 -16.88
CA ASN A 64 -16.31 -15.94 -16.93
C ASN A 64 -16.59 -14.44 -17.16
N ASP A 65 -16.94 -14.11 -18.40
CA ASP A 65 -17.19 -12.73 -18.80
C ASP A 65 -18.56 -12.19 -18.36
N ALA A 66 -19.45 -13.05 -17.85
CA ALA A 66 -20.74 -12.62 -17.32
C ALA A 66 -20.60 -11.72 -16.08
N ASP A 67 -19.47 -11.81 -15.36
CA ASP A 67 -19.19 -11.01 -14.17
C ASP A 67 -18.32 -9.76 -14.47
N TYR A 68 -18.08 -9.46 -15.74
CA TYR A 68 -17.33 -8.27 -16.15
C TYR A 68 -18.16 -6.99 -15.95
N ASP A 69 -17.58 -5.96 -15.35
CA ASP A 69 -18.23 -4.67 -15.08
C ASP A 69 -18.42 -3.79 -16.32
N GLY A 70 -17.85 -4.18 -17.46
CA GLY A 70 -17.86 -3.42 -18.70
C GLY A 70 -16.79 -2.33 -18.79
N ASN A 71 -15.89 -2.22 -17.79
CA ASN A 71 -14.91 -1.15 -17.69
C ASN A 71 -13.54 -1.60 -17.12
N TRP A 72 -13.45 -1.92 -15.82
CA TRP A 72 -12.19 -2.26 -15.15
C TRP A 72 -11.88 -3.75 -15.17
N GLY A 73 -12.88 -4.60 -14.94
CA GLY A 73 -12.64 -6.02 -14.69
C GLY A 73 -13.83 -6.74 -14.09
N ILE A 74 -13.55 -7.92 -13.54
CA ILE A 74 -14.54 -8.71 -12.82
C ILE A 74 -14.92 -7.99 -11.53
N TRP A 75 -16.22 -7.94 -11.24
CA TRP A 75 -16.75 -7.37 -10.00
C TRP A 75 -16.08 -7.96 -8.74
N ASP A 76 -15.72 -7.10 -7.77
CA ASP A 76 -14.93 -7.50 -6.58
C ASP A 76 -15.57 -8.66 -5.81
N GLU A 77 -16.91 -8.65 -5.62
CA GLU A 77 -17.62 -9.75 -4.95
C GLU A 77 -17.30 -11.09 -5.62
N LYS A 78 -17.40 -11.16 -6.95
CA LYS A 78 -17.23 -12.38 -7.73
C LYS A 78 -15.77 -12.82 -7.73
N PHE A 79 -14.87 -11.88 -7.97
CA PHE A 79 -13.45 -12.16 -8.07
C PHE A 79 -12.86 -12.60 -6.73
N LEU A 80 -13.22 -11.95 -5.62
CA LEU A 80 -12.78 -12.36 -4.29
C LEU A 80 -13.25 -13.77 -3.91
N GLN A 81 -14.45 -14.20 -4.33
CA GLN A 81 -14.87 -15.60 -4.13
C GLN A 81 -13.99 -16.58 -4.92
N TYR A 82 -13.55 -16.20 -6.11
CA TYR A 82 -12.60 -16.99 -6.90
C TYR A 82 -11.22 -17.03 -6.22
N VAL A 83 -10.73 -15.89 -5.73
CA VAL A 83 -9.45 -15.77 -5.00
C VAL A 83 -9.43 -16.73 -3.80
N ALA A 84 -10.46 -16.71 -2.96
CA ALA A 84 -10.54 -17.60 -1.79
C ALA A 84 -10.44 -19.10 -2.17
N ARG A 85 -11.01 -19.50 -3.31
CA ARG A 85 -10.90 -20.88 -3.82
C ARG A 85 -9.52 -21.18 -4.38
N GLN A 86 -8.94 -20.27 -5.17
CA GLN A 86 -7.62 -20.47 -5.78
C GLN A 86 -6.50 -20.51 -4.74
N ILE A 87 -6.58 -19.70 -3.67
CA ILE A 87 -5.64 -19.79 -2.55
C ILE A 87 -5.63 -21.22 -1.96
N GLY A 88 -6.79 -21.87 -1.90
CA GLY A 88 -6.92 -23.25 -1.41
C GLY A 88 -6.17 -24.29 -2.25
N SER A 89 -5.81 -23.99 -3.50
CA SER A 89 -5.00 -24.85 -4.36
C SER A 89 -3.50 -24.51 -4.37
N LEU A 90 -3.09 -23.40 -3.73
CA LEU A 90 -1.68 -23.03 -3.66
C LEU A 90 -0.89 -23.97 -2.74
N ARG A 91 0.39 -24.18 -3.05
CA ARG A 91 1.30 -24.92 -2.18
C ARG A 91 1.59 -24.10 -0.93
N GLN A 92 1.24 -24.60 0.24
CA GLN A 92 1.57 -23.94 1.51
C GLN A 92 3.07 -24.09 1.86
N PRO A 93 3.69 -23.09 2.52
CA PRO A 93 3.11 -21.78 2.81
C PRO A 93 2.97 -20.92 1.54
N PHE A 94 2.05 -19.96 1.52
CA PHE A 94 1.80 -19.12 0.35
C PHE A 94 1.86 -17.63 0.68
N PHE A 95 2.18 -16.85 -0.33
CA PHE A 95 1.92 -15.42 -0.42
C PHE A 95 0.93 -15.19 -1.55
N ALA A 96 -0.16 -14.50 -1.24
CA ALA A 96 -1.17 -14.11 -2.21
C ALA A 96 -1.48 -12.63 -2.03
N ALA A 97 -1.39 -11.86 -3.12
CA ALA A 97 -1.80 -10.46 -3.15
C ALA A 97 -2.96 -10.30 -4.13
N GLU A 98 -4.02 -9.63 -3.69
CA GLU A 98 -5.20 -9.32 -4.49
C GLU A 98 -5.35 -7.80 -4.63
N PHE A 99 -5.68 -7.34 -5.84
CA PHE A 99 -5.90 -5.94 -6.14
C PHE A 99 -7.35 -5.72 -6.61
N THR A 100 -8.19 -5.21 -5.71
CA THR A 100 -9.60 -4.88 -5.96
C THR A 100 -9.78 -3.77 -7.00
N LEU A 101 -10.93 -3.73 -7.68
CA LEU A 101 -11.17 -2.81 -8.80
C LEU A 101 -12.40 -1.92 -8.65
N SER A 102 -13.45 -2.41 -7.96
CA SER A 102 -14.79 -1.83 -8.06
C SER A 102 -14.90 -0.46 -7.39
N SER A 103 -14.03 -0.15 -6.43
CA SER A 103 -13.97 1.15 -5.75
C SER A 103 -13.27 2.25 -6.53
N HIS A 104 -13.01 2.08 -7.84
CA HIS A 104 -12.41 3.10 -8.70
C HIS A 104 -13.47 3.86 -9.54
N HIS A 105 -13.17 5.10 -9.95
CA HIS A 105 -14.02 5.87 -10.87
C HIS A 105 -14.32 5.04 -12.14
N PRO A 106 -15.58 4.95 -12.64
CA PRO A 106 -16.73 5.81 -12.34
C PRO A 106 -17.59 5.42 -11.13
N PHE A 107 -17.07 4.61 -10.19
CA PHE A 107 -17.74 4.21 -8.94
C PHE A 107 -19.09 3.53 -9.19
N ARG A 108 -19.13 2.65 -10.18
CA ARG A 108 -20.30 1.82 -10.47
C ARG A 108 -20.38 0.65 -9.50
N VAL A 109 -21.60 0.19 -9.25
CA VAL A 109 -21.89 -1.05 -8.54
C VAL A 109 -22.85 -1.89 -9.38
N PRO A 110 -22.90 -3.22 -9.20
CA PRO A 110 -23.87 -4.08 -9.89
C PRO A 110 -25.31 -3.60 -9.64
N GLU A 111 -26.19 -3.83 -10.62
CA GLU A 111 -27.56 -3.29 -10.62
C GLU A 111 -28.34 -3.69 -9.36
N GLU A 112 -28.19 -4.94 -8.91
CA GLU A 112 -28.83 -5.48 -7.71
C GLU A 112 -28.44 -4.73 -6.42
N TYR A 113 -27.28 -4.07 -6.40
CA TYR A 113 -26.79 -3.34 -5.23
C TYR A 113 -27.07 -1.84 -5.26
N GLN A 114 -27.45 -1.28 -6.41
CA GLN A 114 -27.66 0.17 -6.56
C GLN A 114 -28.72 0.74 -5.61
N LYS A 115 -29.73 -0.06 -5.24
CA LYS A 115 -30.83 0.31 -4.34
C LYS A 115 -30.66 -0.20 -2.91
N VAL A 116 -29.69 -1.08 -2.68
CA VAL A 116 -29.49 -1.77 -1.39
C VAL A 116 -28.35 -1.14 -0.60
N LEU A 117 -27.25 -0.81 -1.28
CA LEU A 117 -26.07 -0.24 -0.64
C LEU A 117 -26.23 1.26 -0.40
N PRO A 118 -25.69 1.78 0.72
CA PRO A 118 -25.79 3.19 1.05
C PRO A 118 -25.08 4.06 0.01
N LYS A 119 -25.75 5.09 -0.48
CA LYS A 119 -25.16 6.03 -1.46
C LYS A 119 -24.15 7.00 -0.84
N GLY A 120 -24.27 7.27 0.45
CA GLY A 120 -23.43 8.25 1.15
C GLY A 120 -23.56 9.67 0.59
N THR A 121 -22.52 10.49 0.74
CA THR A 121 -22.51 11.91 0.36
C THR A 121 -21.74 12.19 -0.93
N ILE A 122 -20.87 11.26 -1.35
CA ILE A 122 -20.10 11.35 -2.60
C ILE A 122 -20.16 10.01 -3.33
N PRO A 123 -20.05 9.97 -4.68
CA PRO A 123 -20.26 8.75 -5.47
C PRO A 123 -19.45 7.54 -5.01
N MET A 124 -18.20 7.76 -4.56
CA MET A 124 -17.34 6.70 -4.07
C MET A 124 -17.94 5.92 -2.89
N HIS A 125 -18.73 6.52 -2.01
CA HIS A 125 -19.22 5.84 -0.80
C HIS A 125 -20.00 4.57 -1.12
N GLN A 126 -20.79 4.56 -2.20
CA GLN A 126 -21.54 3.38 -2.60
C GLN A 126 -20.62 2.27 -3.12
N ALA A 127 -19.58 2.62 -3.90
CA ALA A 127 -18.60 1.68 -4.40
C ALA A 127 -17.73 1.09 -3.28
N VAL A 128 -17.32 1.91 -2.31
CA VAL A 128 -16.61 1.43 -1.11
C VAL A 128 -17.50 0.53 -0.26
N ALA A 129 -18.79 0.84 -0.09
CA ALA A 129 -19.72 -0.04 0.60
C ALA A 129 -19.89 -1.40 -0.13
N TYR A 130 -19.76 -1.41 -1.46
CA TYR A 130 -19.77 -2.64 -2.25
C TYR A 130 -18.50 -3.46 -2.02
N THR A 131 -17.31 -2.84 -2.09
CA THR A 131 -16.04 -3.54 -1.81
C THR A 131 -15.96 -4.02 -0.37
N ASP A 132 -16.45 -3.26 0.62
CA ASP A 132 -16.56 -3.70 2.03
C ASP A 132 -17.46 -4.95 2.17
N MET A 133 -18.63 -4.95 1.51
CA MET A 133 -19.52 -6.10 1.47
C MET A 133 -18.86 -7.31 0.79
N ALA A 134 -18.12 -7.09 -0.29
CA ALA A 134 -17.37 -8.12 -1.00
C ALA A 134 -16.27 -8.73 -0.12
N LEU A 135 -15.53 -7.90 0.63
CA LEU A 135 -14.56 -8.35 1.64
C LEU A 135 -15.22 -9.15 2.75
N ARG A 136 -16.38 -8.72 3.26
CA ARG A 136 -17.13 -9.52 4.25
C ARG A 136 -17.44 -10.92 3.71
N LYS A 137 -17.96 -11.02 2.49
CA LYS A 137 -18.23 -12.31 1.83
C LYS A 137 -16.96 -13.12 1.58
N PHE A 138 -15.84 -12.47 1.26
CA PHE A 138 -14.53 -13.12 1.18
C PHE A 138 -14.19 -13.79 2.52
N PHE A 139 -14.28 -13.07 3.64
CA PHE A 139 -13.98 -13.64 4.95
C PHE A 139 -14.99 -14.72 5.39
N GLU A 140 -16.27 -14.61 5.04
CA GLU A 140 -17.27 -15.67 5.25
C GLU A 140 -16.93 -16.98 4.50
N THR A 141 -16.28 -16.87 3.33
CA THR A 141 -15.82 -18.02 2.55
C THR A 141 -14.45 -18.52 3.02
N ALA A 142 -13.52 -17.59 3.25
CA ALA A 142 -12.16 -17.86 3.71
C ALA A 142 -12.16 -18.57 5.06
N SER A 143 -12.99 -18.13 6.02
CA SER A 143 -13.12 -18.76 7.34
C SER A 143 -13.52 -20.24 7.33
N LYS A 144 -13.99 -20.76 6.20
CA LYS A 144 -14.32 -22.18 6.02
C LYS A 144 -13.19 -22.98 5.36
N GLN A 145 -12.09 -22.33 4.99
CA GLN A 145 -10.97 -22.95 4.32
C GLN A 145 -9.91 -23.43 5.32
N PRO A 146 -9.21 -24.55 5.04
CA PRO A 146 -8.19 -25.10 5.94
C PRO A 146 -6.99 -24.17 6.21
N TRP A 147 -6.72 -23.21 5.32
CA TRP A 147 -5.59 -22.28 5.45
C TRP A 147 -5.88 -21.07 6.33
N TYR A 148 -7.15 -20.79 6.65
CA TYR A 148 -7.58 -19.54 7.27
C TYR A 148 -6.90 -19.24 8.60
N ASP A 149 -6.96 -20.19 9.55
CA ASP A 149 -6.43 -20.01 10.90
C ASP A 149 -4.90 -19.84 10.93
N ASN A 150 -4.20 -20.17 9.85
CA ASN A 150 -2.74 -20.01 9.73
C ASN A 150 -2.37 -19.00 8.62
N THR A 151 -3.16 -17.94 8.47
CA THR A 151 -2.93 -16.88 7.48
C THR A 151 -2.90 -15.51 8.16
N LEU A 152 -1.87 -14.72 7.87
CA LEU A 152 -1.83 -13.30 8.17
C LEU A 152 -2.49 -12.53 7.02
N PHE A 153 -3.57 -11.81 7.29
CA PHE A 153 -4.23 -10.94 6.32
C PHE A 153 -3.72 -9.51 6.47
N VAL A 154 -3.39 -8.87 5.35
CA VAL A 154 -3.00 -7.46 5.30
C VAL A 154 -3.97 -6.74 4.36
N ILE A 155 -4.74 -5.80 4.89
CA ILE A 155 -5.67 -4.98 4.12
C ILE A 155 -5.12 -3.56 4.10
N VAL A 156 -4.84 -3.06 2.90
CA VAL A 156 -4.25 -1.73 2.69
C VAL A 156 -4.83 -1.11 1.43
N ALA A 157 -5.15 0.17 1.47
CA ALA A 157 -5.50 0.90 0.25
C ALA A 157 -4.22 1.32 -0.50
N ASP A 158 -4.27 1.33 -1.83
CA ASP A 158 -3.16 1.77 -2.68
C ASP A 158 -2.98 3.30 -2.60
N HIS A 159 -4.07 4.05 -2.59
CA HIS A 159 -4.11 5.48 -2.36
C HIS A 159 -5.45 5.94 -1.77
N ALA A 160 -5.51 7.19 -1.30
CA ALA A 160 -6.77 7.84 -0.96
C ALA A 160 -7.33 8.61 -2.17
N VAL A 161 -8.61 8.96 -2.12
CA VAL A 161 -9.21 9.98 -2.99
C VAL A 161 -9.74 11.11 -2.11
N PRO A 162 -9.96 12.32 -2.66
CA PRO A 162 -10.50 13.42 -1.89
C PRO A 162 -11.76 13.02 -1.11
N GLY A 163 -11.63 12.96 0.21
CA GLY A 163 -12.69 12.51 1.10
C GLY A 163 -13.80 13.54 1.27
N ALA A 164 -14.94 13.10 1.80
CA ALA A 164 -16.04 14.02 2.11
C ALA A 164 -15.70 14.98 3.27
N LEU A 165 -14.89 14.51 4.23
CA LEU A 165 -14.63 15.22 5.48
C LEU A 165 -13.46 16.21 5.38
N PRO A 166 -13.54 17.41 6.00
CA PRO A 166 -12.51 18.45 5.89
C PRO A 166 -11.10 18.01 6.25
N GLN A 167 -10.93 17.17 7.28
CA GLN A 167 -9.61 16.66 7.71
C GLN A 167 -8.88 15.80 6.66
N TYR A 168 -9.58 15.34 5.62
CA TYR A 168 -8.98 14.60 4.50
C TYR A 168 -8.75 15.47 3.27
N LYS A 169 -9.00 16.78 3.36
CA LYS A 169 -8.85 17.76 2.27
C LYS A 169 -7.60 18.62 2.41
N ASN A 170 -6.67 18.21 3.26
CA ASN A 170 -5.36 18.83 3.41
C ASN A 170 -4.26 17.87 2.93
N SER A 171 -3.01 18.35 2.90
CA SER A 171 -1.89 17.61 2.31
C SER A 171 -1.53 16.31 3.04
N THR A 172 -1.76 16.21 4.36
CA THR A 172 -1.59 14.93 5.08
C THR A 172 -2.79 14.01 4.92
N GLY A 173 -3.99 14.58 4.97
CA GLY A 173 -5.24 13.86 4.84
C GLY A 173 -5.44 13.22 3.47
N ALA A 174 -4.94 13.85 2.41
CA ALA A 174 -4.99 13.35 1.04
C ALA A 174 -4.20 12.05 0.79
N PHE A 175 -3.32 11.67 1.72
CA PHE A 175 -2.54 10.42 1.67
C PHE A 175 -2.90 9.45 2.79
N ARG A 176 -3.90 9.79 3.63
CA ARG A 176 -4.27 8.97 4.77
C ARG A 176 -5.14 7.80 4.31
N ILE A 177 -4.61 6.60 4.47
CA ILE A 177 -5.21 5.33 4.06
C ILE A 177 -5.36 4.36 5.24
N PRO A 178 -6.25 3.36 5.15
CA PRO A 178 -6.27 2.26 6.11
C PRO A 178 -5.10 1.31 5.87
N ILE A 179 -4.49 0.84 6.97
CA ILE A 179 -3.59 -0.32 7.02
C ILE A 179 -4.11 -1.18 8.17
N ILE A 180 -4.48 -2.43 7.88
CA ILE A 180 -5.00 -3.38 8.86
C ILE A 180 -4.20 -4.67 8.72
N ILE A 181 -3.65 -5.15 9.82
CA ILE A 181 -3.05 -6.48 9.92
C ILE A 181 -3.99 -7.31 10.78
N PHE A 182 -4.47 -8.42 10.24
CA PHE A 182 -5.46 -9.29 10.87
C PHE A 182 -4.93 -10.73 10.93
N ASP A 183 -4.84 -11.24 12.16
CA ASP A 183 -4.57 -12.65 12.45
C ASP A 183 -5.85 -13.28 13.03
N PRO A 184 -6.47 -14.25 12.35
CA PRO A 184 -7.68 -14.90 12.83
C PRO A 184 -7.56 -15.58 14.20
N ARG A 185 -6.34 -15.94 14.62
CA ARG A 185 -6.07 -16.54 15.93
C ARG A 185 -6.21 -15.53 17.07
N GLY A 186 -6.21 -14.24 16.76
CA GLY A 186 -6.32 -13.17 17.75
C GLY A 186 -5.01 -12.84 18.46
N GLU A 187 -3.85 -13.20 17.88
CA GLU A 187 -2.54 -12.86 18.42
C GLU A 187 -2.16 -11.38 18.16
N LEU A 188 -2.76 -10.76 17.14
CA LEU A 188 -2.60 -9.35 16.81
C LEU A 188 -3.91 -8.60 17.08
N VAL A 189 -4.00 -7.97 18.26
CA VAL A 189 -5.18 -7.20 18.68
C VAL A 189 -4.75 -5.80 19.12
N GLY A 190 -5.40 -4.78 18.57
CA GLY A 190 -5.19 -3.41 18.98
C GLY A 190 -5.51 -2.42 17.88
N ARG A 191 -5.44 -1.13 18.24
CA ARG A 191 -5.52 -0.02 17.30
C ARG A 191 -4.49 1.00 17.72
N ASP A 192 -3.59 1.33 16.82
CA ASP A 192 -2.62 2.41 17.02
C ASP A 192 -3.13 3.67 16.30
N THR A 193 -3.36 4.73 17.06
CA THR A 193 -3.74 6.05 16.54
C THR A 193 -2.66 7.10 16.74
N GLU A 194 -1.59 6.75 17.46
CA GLU A 194 -0.59 7.70 17.94
C GLU A 194 0.67 7.66 17.06
N HIS A 195 1.00 6.50 16.51
CA HIS A 195 2.21 6.34 15.70
C HIS A 195 1.94 6.44 14.19
N LEU A 196 2.91 6.99 13.49
CA LEU A 196 2.92 7.06 12.03
C LEU A 196 3.23 5.68 11.43
N ALA A 197 2.51 5.34 10.38
CA ALA A 197 2.75 4.16 9.56
C ALA A 197 2.50 4.49 8.07
N SER A 198 3.13 3.73 7.18
CA SER A 198 3.05 3.88 5.73
C SER A 198 3.08 2.52 5.03
N GLN A 199 2.74 2.49 3.73
CA GLN A 199 2.86 1.28 2.91
C GLN A 199 4.29 0.75 2.85
N ALA A 200 5.30 1.62 2.96
CA ALA A 200 6.70 1.22 2.95
C ALA A 200 7.07 0.36 4.17
N ASP A 201 6.31 0.45 5.26
CA ASP A 201 6.51 -0.33 6.48
C ASP A 201 6.05 -1.78 6.31
N LEU A 202 5.17 -2.08 5.36
CA LEU A 202 4.60 -3.42 5.19
C LEU A 202 5.66 -4.48 4.86
N LEU A 203 6.65 -4.16 4.01
CA LEU A 203 7.72 -5.09 3.67
C LEU A 203 8.50 -5.58 4.90
N PRO A 204 9.14 -4.70 5.71
CA PRO A 204 9.86 -5.16 6.89
C PRO A 204 8.94 -5.75 7.96
N THR A 205 7.69 -5.27 8.08
CA THR A 205 6.73 -5.79 9.07
C THR A 205 6.31 -7.22 8.77
N ILE A 206 5.93 -7.51 7.52
CA ILE A 206 5.51 -8.85 7.13
C ILE A 206 6.67 -9.82 7.24
N LEU A 207 7.87 -9.43 6.81
CA LEU A 207 9.07 -10.27 6.91
C LEU A 207 9.42 -10.60 8.37
N ASP A 208 9.35 -9.62 9.27
CA ASP A 208 9.52 -9.86 10.71
C ASP A 208 8.47 -10.83 11.28
N LEU A 209 7.20 -10.65 10.93
CA LEU A 209 6.10 -11.51 11.39
C LEU A 209 6.20 -12.96 10.89
N VAL A 210 6.82 -13.20 9.74
CA VAL A 210 7.09 -14.56 9.23
C VAL A 210 8.46 -15.11 9.64
N GLY A 211 9.20 -14.38 10.50
CA GLY A 211 10.49 -14.80 11.05
C GLY A 211 11.69 -14.66 10.11
N ASP A 212 11.64 -13.75 9.14
CA ASP A 212 12.78 -13.42 8.28
C ASP A 212 13.64 -12.32 8.91
N ASP A 213 14.83 -12.70 9.38
CA ASP A 213 15.77 -11.83 10.09
C ASP A 213 16.91 -11.31 9.22
N LYS A 214 17.00 -11.70 7.94
CA LYS A 214 18.16 -11.31 7.13
C LYS A 214 18.08 -9.83 6.74
N PRO A 215 19.25 -9.17 6.59
CA PRO A 215 19.31 -7.76 6.25
C PRO A 215 18.51 -7.42 4.99
N MET A 216 17.95 -6.22 4.92
CA MET A 216 17.28 -5.72 3.72
C MET A 216 17.49 -4.22 3.56
N VAL A 217 17.36 -3.73 2.33
CA VAL A 217 17.21 -2.31 2.07
C VAL A 217 15.72 -2.00 2.05
N THR A 218 15.28 -1.17 2.99
CA THR A 218 13.89 -0.69 3.07
C THR A 218 13.87 0.80 3.43
N PHE A 219 12.82 1.47 2.98
CA PHE A 219 12.55 2.87 3.30
C PHE A 219 11.40 3.03 4.31
N GLY A 220 10.85 1.92 4.80
CA GLY A 220 9.96 1.87 5.95
C GLY A 220 10.63 1.25 7.17
N GLY A 221 9.93 1.27 8.30
CA GLY A 221 10.33 0.64 9.55
C GLY A 221 9.19 -0.20 10.14
N ASN A 222 9.55 -1.32 10.75
CA ASN A 222 8.59 -2.17 11.46
C ASN A 222 7.89 -1.36 12.58
N PRO A 223 6.54 -1.24 12.59
CA PRO A 223 5.79 -0.51 13.59
C PRO A 223 5.85 -1.15 14.99
N PHE A 224 6.32 -2.40 15.12
CA PHE A 224 6.57 -3.05 16.40
C PHE A 224 7.92 -2.66 17.03
N ASP A 225 8.87 -2.13 16.24
CA ASP A 225 10.15 -1.61 16.75
C ASP A 225 9.97 -0.17 17.25
N THR A 226 9.91 0.01 18.57
CA THR A 226 9.75 1.33 19.22
C THR A 226 11.07 2.06 19.49
N THR A 227 12.21 1.49 19.10
CA THR A 227 13.53 2.04 19.39
C THR A 227 13.98 3.10 18.38
N ARG A 228 13.26 3.25 17.26
CA ARG A 228 13.65 4.11 16.14
C ARG A 228 12.70 5.30 15.98
N PRO A 229 13.20 6.48 15.55
CA PRO A 229 12.33 7.59 15.15
C PRO A 229 11.42 7.16 14.00
N ARG A 230 10.14 7.55 14.07
CA ARG A 230 9.19 7.32 12.97
C ARG A 230 8.95 8.60 12.20
N PHE A 231 9.00 8.47 10.88
CA PHE A 231 8.61 9.50 9.94
C PHE A 231 8.04 8.83 8.70
N VAL A 232 7.21 9.56 7.96
CA VAL A 232 6.71 9.12 6.66
C VAL A 232 7.05 10.15 5.61
N VAL A 233 7.38 9.69 4.40
CA VAL A 233 7.71 10.56 3.26
C VAL A 233 6.77 10.27 2.11
N GLN A 234 6.21 11.33 1.52
CA GLN A 234 5.26 11.26 0.40
C GLN A 234 5.68 12.27 -0.68
N ASP A 235 5.41 11.97 -1.94
CA ASP A 235 5.52 12.92 -3.04
C ASP A 235 4.12 13.47 -3.38
N MET A 236 3.99 14.79 -3.41
CA MET A 236 2.78 15.51 -3.75
C MET A 236 3.02 16.36 -4.99
N ASP A 237 3.13 15.70 -6.13
CA ASP A 237 3.43 16.33 -7.43
C ASP A 237 4.70 17.19 -7.36
N GLY A 238 5.79 16.63 -6.84
CA GLY A 238 7.11 17.28 -6.74
C GLY A 238 7.31 18.12 -5.48
N ILE A 239 6.33 18.16 -4.59
CA ILE A 239 6.52 18.61 -3.22
C ILE A 239 6.69 17.38 -2.33
N TYR A 240 7.88 17.18 -1.79
CA TYR A 240 8.12 16.15 -0.79
C TYR A 240 7.53 16.57 0.56
N GLN A 241 6.61 15.77 1.08
CA GLN A 241 6.06 15.90 2.42
C GLN A 241 6.75 14.90 3.36
N MET A 242 7.33 15.39 4.45
CA MET A 242 7.74 14.56 5.58
C MET A 242 6.85 14.84 6.78
N ILE A 243 6.25 13.80 7.36
CA ILE A 243 5.56 13.87 8.65
C ILE A 243 6.46 13.23 9.70
N GLU A 244 6.76 13.95 10.77
CA GLU A 244 7.55 13.48 11.90
C GLU A 244 7.04 14.14 13.19
N GLY A 245 6.63 13.32 14.17
CA GLY A 245 5.94 13.80 15.36
C GLY A 245 4.70 14.63 14.99
N ASP A 246 4.56 15.80 15.62
CA ASP A 246 3.43 16.71 15.40
C ASP A 246 3.59 17.61 14.15
N TYR A 247 4.55 17.37 13.26
CA TYR A 247 4.90 18.32 12.19
C TYR A 247 4.83 17.71 10.78
N ALA A 248 4.35 18.52 9.83
CA ALA A 248 4.44 18.24 8.39
C ALA A 248 5.35 19.27 7.71
N LEU A 249 6.45 18.81 7.13
CA LEU A 249 7.43 19.59 6.38
C LEU A 249 7.21 19.41 4.88
N HIS A 250 7.15 20.51 4.12
CA HIS A 250 7.07 20.50 2.65
C HIS A 250 8.36 21.04 2.03
N PHE A 251 8.91 20.31 1.06
CA PHE A 251 10.18 20.63 0.39
C PHE A 251 10.07 20.36 -1.12
N ASP A 252 10.43 21.34 -1.96
CA ASP A 252 10.33 21.23 -3.42
C ASP A 252 11.59 20.63 -4.09
N GLY A 253 12.51 20.10 -3.30
CA GLY A 253 13.83 19.65 -3.77
C GLY A 253 14.93 20.72 -3.70
N GLN A 254 14.57 21.99 -3.54
CA GLN A 254 15.53 23.11 -3.44
C GLN A 254 15.35 23.91 -2.15
N LYS A 255 14.11 24.26 -1.80
CA LYS A 255 13.76 25.10 -0.65
C LYS A 255 12.56 24.52 0.12
N VAL A 256 12.48 24.90 1.40
CA VAL A 256 11.30 24.61 2.23
C VAL A 256 10.16 25.50 1.77
N THR A 257 9.03 24.89 1.41
CA THR A 257 7.84 25.61 0.97
C THR A 257 6.89 25.86 2.14
N ALA A 258 6.76 24.90 3.07
CA ALA A 258 5.95 25.04 4.27
C ALA A 258 6.39 24.14 5.44
N LEU A 259 5.97 24.54 6.64
CA LEU A 259 5.97 23.71 7.84
C LEU A 259 4.65 23.96 8.58
N TYR A 260 4.01 22.89 9.05
CA TYR A 260 2.77 22.97 9.84
C TYR A 260 2.92 22.16 11.13
N ASN A 261 2.32 22.63 12.22
CA ASN A 261 2.13 21.84 13.43
C ASN A 261 0.74 21.19 13.38
N LEU A 262 0.67 19.89 13.13
CA LEU A 262 -0.55 19.11 12.95
C LEU A 262 -1.41 19.00 14.21
N LYS A 263 -0.81 19.16 15.39
CA LYS A 263 -1.52 19.10 16.68
C LYS A 263 -2.32 20.37 16.94
N THR A 264 -1.74 21.54 16.65
CA THR A 264 -2.40 22.84 16.85
C THR A 264 -3.07 23.40 15.60
N ASP A 265 -2.65 22.95 14.42
CA ASP A 265 -3.15 23.36 13.11
C ASP A 265 -3.39 22.14 12.19
N PRO A 266 -4.35 21.26 12.54
CA PRO A 266 -4.64 20.05 11.77
C PRO A 266 -5.18 20.31 10.36
N GLN A 267 -5.61 21.54 10.06
CA GLN A 267 -6.07 21.96 8.73
C GLN A 267 -4.93 22.58 7.89
N GLN A 268 -3.74 22.76 8.47
CA GLN A 268 -2.55 23.29 7.80
C GLN A 268 -2.78 24.69 7.20
N LEU A 269 -3.42 25.57 7.96
CA LEU A 269 -3.75 26.93 7.53
C LEU A 269 -2.64 27.94 7.84
N HIS A 270 -1.75 27.63 8.79
CA HIS A 270 -0.74 28.55 9.31
C HIS A 270 0.68 28.00 9.06
N ASN A 271 1.33 28.50 8.00
CA ASN A 271 2.70 28.12 7.67
C ASN A 271 3.71 28.74 8.66
N ILE A 272 4.41 27.90 9.40
CA ILE A 272 5.37 28.29 10.45
C ILE A 272 6.83 28.05 10.05
N LYS A 273 7.15 27.93 8.76
CA LYS A 273 8.52 27.63 8.30
C LYS A 273 9.59 28.66 8.72
N ASP A 274 9.19 29.92 8.89
CA ASP A 274 10.08 31.01 9.27
C ASP A 274 10.10 31.24 10.80
N GLN A 275 9.32 30.46 11.55
CA GLN A 275 9.27 30.55 13.02
C GLN A 275 10.52 29.90 13.64
N PRO A 276 11.27 30.62 14.50
CA PRO A 276 12.41 30.06 15.21
C PRO A 276 11.99 29.00 16.24
N GLY A 277 12.90 28.09 16.57
CA GLY A 277 12.67 27.06 17.60
C GLY A 277 11.79 25.89 17.15
N THR A 278 11.49 25.77 15.85
CA THR A 278 10.78 24.62 15.27
C THR A 278 11.74 23.46 14.95
N PRO A 279 11.25 22.22 14.78
CA PRO A 279 12.11 21.08 14.43
C PRO A 279 12.62 21.09 12.97
N LEU A 280 12.28 22.12 12.20
CA LEU A 280 12.56 22.22 10.76
C LEU A 280 14.02 21.91 10.37
N PRO A 281 15.07 22.41 11.06
CA PRO A 281 16.44 22.10 10.66
C PRO A 281 16.75 20.59 10.70
N THR A 282 16.25 19.89 11.72
CA THR A 282 16.46 18.45 11.89
C THR A 282 15.62 17.63 10.91
N MET A 283 14.34 17.96 10.74
CA MET A 283 13.48 17.30 9.76
C MET A 283 14.01 17.48 8.32
N LEU A 284 14.46 18.69 7.97
CA LEU A 284 14.98 18.97 6.63
C LEU A 284 16.27 18.18 6.34
N LEU A 285 17.17 18.08 7.32
CA LEU A 285 18.39 17.28 7.19
C LEU A 285 18.04 15.81 6.95
N ARG A 286 17.09 15.26 7.72
CA ARG A 286 16.62 13.88 7.58
C ARG A 286 15.95 13.63 6.24
N LEU A 287 15.05 14.52 5.80
CA LEU A 287 14.40 14.40 4.50
C LEU A 287 15.41 14.44 3.36
N LYS A 288 16.40 15.35 3.41
CA LYS A 288 17.47 15.41 2.40
C LYS A 288 18.31 14.13 2.39
N ALA A 289 18.66 13.58 3.56
CA ALA A 289 19.40 12.32 3.65
C ALA A 289 18.59 11.14 3.07
N TYR A 290 17.31 11.04 3.42
CA TYR A 290 16.38 10.05 2.87
C TYR A 290 16.30 10.13 1.34
N LEU A 291 16.06 11.32 0.80
CA LEU A 291 15.95 11.55 -0.65
C LEU A 291 17.28 11.27 -1.36
N GLN A 292 18.41 11.63 -0.75
CA GLN A 292 19.74 11.37 -1.30
C GLN A 292 20.02 9.86 -1.37
N ASP A 293 19.74 9.11 -0.29
CA ASP A 293 19.95 7.66 -0.26
C ASP A 293 19.04 6.95 -1.26
N TYR A 294 17.73 7.26 -1.25
CA TYR A 294 16.78 6.76 -2.24
C TYR A 294 17.26 7.02 -3.67
N ALA A 295 17.64 8.27 -3.95
CA ALA A 295 18.05 8.67 -5.28
C ALA A 295 19.34 7.98 -5.74
N TRP A 296 20.31 7.84 -4.85
CA TRP A 296 21.57 7.17 -5.12
C TRP A 296 21.34 5.68 -5.39
N ARG A 297 20.57 5.00 -4.53
CA ARG A 297 20.27 3.57 -4.70
C ARG A 297 19.51 3.28 -5.98
N MET A 298 18.53 4.11 -6.30
CA MET A 298 17.81 4.07 -7.57
C MET A 298 18.76 4.24 -8.76
N LYS A 299 19.64 5.26 -8.74
CA LYS A 299 20.54 5.56 -9.85
C LYS A 299 21.59 4.46 -10.09
N TYR A 300 22.09 3.83 -9.03
CA TYR A 300 23.19 2.86 -9.09
C TYR A 300 22.75 1.41 -8.92
N ASN A 301 21.44 1.12 -8.98
CA ASN A 301 20.87 -0.21 -8.82
C ASN A 301 21.31 -0.89 -7.51
N LYS A 302 21.11 -0.21 -6.37
CA LYS A 302 21.48 -0.63 -4.99
C LYS A 302 20.27 -0.67 -4.05
N LEU A 303 19.13 -1.13 -4.56
CA LEU A 303 17.86 -1.31 -3.81
C LEU A 303 17.72 -2.72 -3.20
N THR A 304 18.75 -3.55 -3.38
CA THR A 304 18.90 -4.87 -2.75
C THR A 304 20.00 -4.82 -1.70
N GLU A 305 20.10 -5.89 -0.90
CA GLU A 305 21.06 -6.03 0.20
C GLU A 305 22.44 -5.45 -0.14
N LEU A 306 23.06 -4.83 0.86
CA LEU A 306 24.48 -4.53 0.79
C LEU A 306 25.19 -5.89 0.78
N HIS A 307 25.49 -6.44 -0.39
CA HIS A 307 26.52 -7.47 -0.45
C HIS A 307 27.75 -6.88 0.23
N PRO A 308 28.28 -7.51 1.30
CA PRO A 308 29.66 -7.26 1.63
C PRO A 308 30.41 -7.60 0.34
N GLN A 309 31.07 -6.62 -0.26
CA GLN A 309 32.03 -6.94 -1.30
C GLN A 309 33.00 -7.94 -0.66
N ARG A 310 32.97 -9.17 -1.17
CA ARG A 310 34.01 -10.16 -0.90
C ARG A 310 35.32 -9.65 -1.49
#